data_AF-A0A440UYX3-F1
#
_entry.id   AF-A0A440UYX3-F1
#
_cell.length_a   1.000
_cell.length_b   1.000
_cell.length_c   1.000
_cell.angle_alpha   90.00
_cell.angle_beta   90.00
_cell.angle_gamma   90.00
#
_symmetry.space_group_name_H-M   'P 1'
#
loop_
_entity.id
_entity.type
_entity.pdbx_description
1 polymer ?
#
loop_
_entity_poly.entity_id
_entity_poly.type
_entity_poly.pdbx_seq_one_letter_code
_entity_poly.pdbx_strand_id
1 'polypeptide(L)'
;MSGLADLRKGTVGHWIQGGTTTAPTVPEASPIQTSLPTSAYGQTIPVVWGKCRLPAAYIWVPPIVTVTETHMEWWDQITTTTSDMSCRLRFARPLVPDSTWTMRKLYCNGTLIYDASQGYRKKGLKFRFYSGLSTQGQDPTMVAEEGESNVSAHRGYLDIVL
;
A
#
# COMPACT_ATOMS: atom_id res chain seq x y z
N MET A 1 33.64 67.90 27.20
CA MET A 1 32.27 67.35 27.22
C MET A 1 32.32 65.95 26.64
N SER A 2 32.30 64.95 27.50
CA SER A 2 32.04 63.56 27.14
C SER A 2 30.55 63.42 26.81
N GLY A 3 30.23 62.78 25.69
CA GLY A 3 28.89 62.79 25.14
C GLY A 3 28.58 61.60 24.26
N LEU A 4 28.42 60.44 24.88
CA LEU A 4 27.24 59.60 24.69
C LEU A 4 26.93 59.07 23.26
N ALA A 5 27.93 58.59 22.50
CA ALA A 5 27.66 58.00 21.18
C ALA A 5 27.97 56.49 21.05
N ASP A 6 28.49 55.81 22.09
CA ASP A 6 28.98 54.43 21.91
C ASP A 6 28.61 53.45 23.02
N LEU A 7 27.36 53.48 23.48
CA LEU A 7 26.82 52.50 24.44
C LEU A 7 25.54 51.80 23.98
N ARG A 8 25.14 51.94 22.72
CA ARG A 8 23.94 51.28 22.15
C ARG A 8 24.24 50.11 21.20
N LYS A 9 25.48 49.65 21.11
CA LYS A 9 25.76 48.31 20.60
C LYS A 9 25.88 47.36 21.78
N GLY A 10 24.74 47.11 22.44
CA GLY A 10 24.60 45.92 23.25
C GLY A 10 24.80 44.74 22.32
N THR A 11 25.97 44.13 22.38
CA THR A 11 26.22 42.79 21.83
C THR A 11 25.20 41.88 22.48
N VAL A 12 24.10 41.61 21.79
CA VAL A 12 23.16 40.58 22.19
C VAL A 12 23.98 39.30 22.18
N GLY A 13 24.23 38.73 23.36
CA GLY A 13 24.96 37.47 23.48
C GLY A 13 24.21 36.40 22.70
N HIS A 14 24.68 36.10 21.49
CA HIS A 14 24.24 34.92 20.77
C HIS A 14 24.93 33.73 21.43
N TRP A 15 24.15 32.79 21.96
CA TRP A 15 24.67 31.47 22.28
C TRP A 15 25.15 30.85 20.97
N ILE A 16 26.46 30.94 20.69
CA ILE A 16 27.07 30.12 19.65
C ILE A 16 26.99 28.69 20.18
N GLN A 17 25.96 27.97 19.74
CA GLN A 17 25.87 26.53 19.94
C GLN A 17 27.00 25.91 19.11
N GLY A 18 28.16 25.78 19.74
CA GLY A 18 29.35 25.20 19.12
C GLY A 18 29.09 23.73 18.80
N GLY A 19 29.28 23.38 17.52
CA GLY A 19 29.17 22.03 16.99
C GLY A 19 27.87 21.82 16.23
N THR A 20 27.98 21.33 14.99
CA THR A 20 26.89 20.59 14.36
C THR A 20 26.56 19.45 15.31
N THR A 21 25.42 19.51 16.00
CA THR A 21 24.90 18.35 16.72
C THR A 21 24.68 17.26 15.69
N THR A 22 25.60 16.30 15.61
CA THR A 22 25.42 15.13 14.75
C THR A 22 24.18 14.43 15.26
N ALA A 23 23.10 14.48 14.49
CA ALA A 23 21.87 13.79 14.84
C ALA A 23 22.21 12.31 15.12
N PRO A 24 21.59 11.68 16.12
CA PRO A 24 21.83 10.26 16.36
C PRO A 24 21.52 9.47 15.09
N THR A 25 22.44 8.58 14.70
CA THR A 25 22.23 7.69 13.55
C THR A 25 21.08 6.75 13.87
N VAL A 26 19.91 6.99 13.27
CA VAL A 26 18.76 6.11 13.38
C VAL A 26 18.96 4.95 12.41
N PRO A 27 18.76 3.68 12.81
CA PRO A 27 18.80 2.54 11.91
C PRO A 27 17.77 2.72 10.78
N GLU A 28 18.19 2.42 9.55
CA GLU A 28 17.27 2.40 8.41
C GLU A 28 16.26 1.24 8.56
N ALA A 29 15.08 1.42 7.94
CA ALA A 29 14.07 0.38 7.92
C ALA A 29 14.61 -0.89 7.23
N SER A 30 14.25 -2.06 7.75
CA SER A 30 14.73 -3.33 7.21
C SER A 30 14.31 -3.49 5.74
N PRO A 31 15.24 -3.84 4.82
CA PRO A 31 14.92 -4.06 3.42
C PRO A 31 13.80 -5.10 3.20
N ILE A 32 13.70 -6.10 4.08
CA ILE A 32 12.66 -7.14 4.00
C ILE A 32 11.26 -6.53 4.17
N GLN A 33 11.09 -5.59 5.10
CA GLN A 33 9.81 -4.92 5.33
C GLN A 33 9.38 -4.04 4.14
N THR A 34 10.33 -3.65 3.29
CA THR A 34 10.09 -2.76 2.14
C THR A 34 10.05 -3.48 0.79
N SER A 35 10.36 -4.77 0.73
CA SER A 35 10.52 -5.50 -0.54
C SER A 35 9.63 -6.73 -0.67
N LEU A 36 9.30 -7.40 0.42
CA LEU A 36 8.53 -8.65 0.37
C LEU A 36 7.11 -8.48 0.92
N PRO A 37 6.09 -8.96 0.19
CA PRO A 37 4.74 -9.05 0.72
C PRO A 37 4.71 -10.12 1.83
N THR A 38 4.29 -9.74 3.04
CA THR A 38 4.13 -10.66 4.17
C THR A 38 2.68 -10.70 4.63
N SER A 39 2.21 -11.86 5.05
CA SER A 39 0.84 -12.11 5.54
C SER A 39 0.77 -12.23 7.06
N ALA A 40 1.72 -11.63 7.77
CA ALA A 40 1.86 -11.74 9.21
C ALA A 40 1.13 -10.61 9.94
N TYR A 41 0.59 -10.92 11.12
CA TYR A 41 0.15 -9.88 12.06
C TYR A 41 1.35 -9.14 12.64
N GLY A 42 1.14 -7.88 13.06
CA GLY A 42 2.18 -7.04 13.67
C GLY A 42 3.14 -6.38 12.67
N GLN A 43 2.87 -6.49 11.36
CA GLN A 43 3.65 -5.76 10.36
C GLN A 43 3.32 -4.26 10.39
N THR A 44 4.35 -3.43 10.27
CA THR A 44 4.20 -1.98 10.19
C THR A 44 3.49 -1.60 8.90
N ILE A 45 2.42 -0.80 8.99
CA ILE A 45 1.76 -0.23 7.82
C ILE A 45 2.55 1.01 7.39
N PRO A 46 3.12 1.05 6.17
CA PRO A 46 3.89 2.18 5.73
C PRO A 46 2.98 3.39 5.53
N VAL A 47 3.49 4.56 5.91
CA VAL A 47 2.88 5.85 5.61
C VAL A 47 3.62 6.45 4.43
N VAL A 48 2.88 6.86 3.40
CA VAL A 48 3.50 7.31 2.14
C VAL A 48 3.10 8.72 1.74
N TRP A 49 4.05 9.37 1.07
CA TRP A 49 3.92 10.68 0.45
C TRP A 49 4.50 10.64 -0.96
N GLY A 50 3.73 11.10 -1.95
CA GLY A 50 4.13 11.07 -3.35
C GLY A 50 4.13 9.67 -3.97
N LYS A 51 4.69 9.56 -5.19
CA LYS A 51 4.73 8.32 -5.96
C LYS A 51 5.80 7.39 -5.41
N CYS A 52 5.39 6.19 -4.98
CA CYS A 52 6.28 5.16 -4.46
C CYS A 52 5.89 3.77 -4.99
N ARG A 53 6.80 2.81 -4.82
CA ARG A 53 6.54 1.37 -5.01
C ARG A 53 6.58 0.73 -3.62
N LEU A 54 5.57 -0.06 -3.30
CA LEU A 54 5.43 -0.71 -2.01
C LEU A 54 5.09 -2.19 -2.18
N PRO A 55 5.54 -3.06 -1.28
CA PRO A 55 5.00 -4.40 -1.17
C PRO A 55 3.58 -4.33 -0.63
N ALA A 56 2.78 -5.35 -0.93
CA ALA A 56 1.42 -5.47 -0.42
C ALA A 56 1.36 -6.53 0.67
N ALA A 57 0.62 -6.32 1.75
CA ALA A 57 0.34 -7.32 2.76
C ALA A 57 -1.01 -7.99 2.49
N TYR A 58 -1.09 -9.31 2.64
CA TYR A 58 -2.37 -10.02 2.60
C TYR A 58 -3.14 -9.72 3.89
N ILE A 59 -4.36 -9.21 3.76
CA ILE A 59 -5.24 -8.91 4.91
C ILE A 59 -6.54 -9.70 4.91
N TRP A 60 -6.90 -10.28 3.76
CA TRP A 60 -8.05 -11.17 3.64
C TRP A 60 -7.87 -12.08 2.42
N VAL A 61 -8.22 -13.35 2.58
CA VAL A 61 -8.15 -14.39 1.55
C VAL A 61 -9.28 -15.38 1.85
N PRO A 62 -10.32 -15.50 1.00
CA PRO A 62 -11.30 -16.57 1.09
C PRO A 62 -10.67 -17.90 0.62
N PRO A 63 -11.32 -19.05 0.90
CA PRO A 63 -10.86 -20.34 0.42
C PRO A 63 -10.64 -20.35 -1.10
N ILE A 64 -9.57 -21.02 -1.55
CA ILE A 64 -9.27 -21.15 -2.98
C ILE A 64 -10.33 -22.06 -3.62
N VAL A 65 -11.00 -21.55 -4.65
CA VAL A 65 -11.96 -22.33 -5.43
C VAL A 65 -11.22 -23.00 -6.57
N THR A 66 -11.34 -24.33 -6.68
CA THR A 66 -10.77 -25.08 -7.78
C THR A 66 -11.89 -25.74 -8.56
N VAL A 67 -12.02 -25.36 -9.83
CA VAL A 67 -13.00 -25.91 -10.77
C VAL A 67 -12.26 -26.81 -11.75
N THR A 68 -12.59 -28.09 -11.71
CA THR A 68 -12.08 -29.07 -12.70
C THR A 68 -13.20 -29.34 -13.69
N GLU A 69 -13.02 -28.90 -14.93
CA GLU A 69 -13.92 -29.22 -16.03
C GLU A 69 -13.28 -30.33 -16.88
N THR A 70 -14.06 -31.38 -17.12
CA THR A 70 -13.68 -32.49 -18.00
C THR A 70 -14.67 -32.54 -19.14
N HIS A 71 -14.19 -32.39 -20.37
CA HIS A 71 -15.02 -32.53 -21.57
C HIS A 71 -14.34 -33.40 -22.62
N MET A 72 -15.16 -33.99 -23.49
CA MET A 72 -14.69 -34.91 -24.52
C MET A 72 -14.61 -34.15 -25.84
N GLU A 73 -13.38 -33.97 -26.34
CA GLU A 73 -13.12 -33.25 -27.58
C GLU A 73 -12.58 -34.21 -28.63
N TRP A 74 -13.35 -34.34 -29.72
CA TRP A 74 -13.13 -35.18 -30.89
C TRP A 74 -12.93 -36.68 -30.58
N TRP A 75 -11.97 -37.12 -29.76
CA TRP A 75 -11.85 -38.51 -29.25
C TRP A 75 -11.02 -38.57 -27.96
N ASP A 76 -10.72 -37.42 -27.35
CA ASP A 76 -9.79 -37.27 -26.23
C ASP A 76 -10.48 -36.61 -25.03
N GLN A 77 -10.13 -37.06 -23.83
CA GLN A 77 -10.69 -36.52 -22.59
C GLN A 77 -9.79 -35.39 -22.10
N ILE A 78 -10.19 -34.15 -22.36
CA ILE A 78 -9.45 -32.97 -21.91
C ILE A 78 -9.95 -32.59 -20.52
N THR A 79 -9.04 -32.55 -19.55
CA THR A 79 -9.32 -32.12 -18.17
C THR A 79 -8.63 -30.79 -17.93
N THR A 80 -9.41 -29.74 -17.66
CA THR A 80 -8.90 -28.40 -17.34
C THR A 80 -9.20 -28.07 -15.89
N THR A 81 -8.15 -27.88 -15.08
CA THR A 81 -8.27 -27.41 -13.69
C THR A 81 -7.97 -25.92 -13.62
N THR A 82 -8.96 -25.12 -13.23
CA THR A 82 -8.82 -23.67 -12.98
C THR A 82 -8.94 -23.42 -11.48
N SER A 83 -7.95 -22.73 -10.90
CA SER A 83 -7.99 -22.29 -9.50
C SER A 83 -8.17 -20.78 -9.44
N ASP A 84 -9.28 -20.35 -8.85
CA ASP A 84 -9.61 -18.95 -8.61
C ASP A 84 -9.33 -18.59 -7.15
N MET A 85 -8.63 -17.48 -6.97
CA MET A 85 -8.28 -16.94 -5.66
C MET A 85 -8.59 -15.45 -5.66
N SER A 86 -9.51 -15.06 -4.78
CA SER A 86 -9.72 -13.65 -4.45
C SER A 86 -8.79 -13.28 -3.29
N CYS A 87 -8.38 -12.02 -3.19
CA CYS A 87 -7.67 -11.56 -2.00
C CYS A 87 -7.71 -10.05 -1.84
N ARG A 88 -7.60 -9.59 -0.60
CA ARG A 88 -7.40 -8.19 -0.28
C ARG A 88 -5.94 -7.95 0.09
N LEU A 89 -5.32 -7.04 -0.64
CA LEU A 89 -3.93 -6.64 -0.46
C LEU A 89 -3.85 -5.19 0.02
N ARG A 90 -3.11 -4.96 1.10
CA ARG A 90 -2.88 -3.64 1.70
C ARG A 90 -1.50 -3.12 1.37
N PHE A 91 -1.41 -1.90 0.85
CA PHE A 91 -0.12 -1.28 0.52
C PHE A 91 0.32 -0.28 1.57
N ALA A 92 -0.55 0.64 1.99
CA ALA A 92 -0.14 1.76 2.82
C ALA A 92 -1.30 2.48 3.50
N ARG A 93 -0.94 3.43 4.35
CA ARG A 93 -1.81 4.53 4.79
C ARG A 93 -1.35 5.83 4.11
N PRO A 94 -2.26 6.65 3.56
CA PRO A 94 -1.87 7.97 3.06
C PRO A 94 -1.48 8.87 4.24
N LEU A 95 -0.45 9.70 4.04
CA LEU A 95 -0.03 10.66 5.07
C LEU A 95 -1.15 11.67 5.39
N VAL A 96 -1.79 12.19 4.33
CA VAL A 96 -2.89 13.15 4.43
C VAL A 96 -4.23 12.41 4.33
N PRO A 97 -5.11 12.53 5.34
CA PRO A 97 -6.47 11.99 5.27
C PRO A 97 -7.23 12.53 4.05
N ASP A 98 -8.14 11.73 3.51
CA ASP A 98 -9.01 12.09 2.36
C ASP A 98 -8.27 12.56 1.09
N SER A 99 -6.98 12.23 0.96
CA SER A 99 -6.22 12.47 -0.26
C SER A 99 -6.60 11.48 -1.37
N THR A 100 -6.54 11.93 -2.62
CA THR A 100 -6.85 11.09 -3.78
C THR A 100 -5.62 10.31 -4.24
N TRP A 101 -5.72 8.99 -4.18
CA TRP A 101 -4.67 8.08 -4.65
C TRP A 101 -5.15 7.30 -5.86
N THR A 102 -4.19 6.83 -6.66
CA THR A 102 -4.46 5.93 -7.78
C THR A 102 -3.32 4.95 -7.93
N MET A 103 -3.64 3.70 -8.28
CA MET A 103 -2.63 2.70 -8.59
C MET A 103 -2.12 2.89 -10.02
N ARG A 104 -0.82 3.14 -10.16
CA ARG A 104 -0.19 3.34 -11.48
C ARG A 104 0.22 2.04 -12.14
N LYS A 105 0.89 1.17 -11.39
CA LYS A 105 1.41 -0.11 -11.90
C LYS A 105 1.27 -1.19 -10.84
N LEU A 106 0.97 -2.42 -11.26
CA LEU A 106 0.98 -3.60 -10.41
C LEU A 106 1.93 -4.64 -10.99
N TYR A 107 2.80 -5.14 -10.14
CA TYR A 107 3.76 -6.18 -10.48
C TYR A 107 3.51 -7.40 -9.61
N CYS A 108 3.61 -8.58 -10.21
CA CYS A 108 3.54 -9.86 -9.51
C CYS A 108 4.79 -10.68 -9.85
N ASN A 109 5.55 -11.05 -8.82
CA ASN A 109 6.80 -11.81 -8.94
C ASN A 109 7.72 -11.32 -10.09
N GLY A 110 7.97 -10.01 -10.15
CA GLY A 110 8.81 -9.37 -11.17
C GLY A 110 8.12 -9.09 -12.51
N THR A 111 6.92 -9.60 -12.76
CA THR A 111 6.16 -9.39 -14.01
C THR A 111 5.17 -8.24 -13.87
N LEU A 112 5.13 -7.32 -14.83
CA LEU A 112 4.10 -6.28 -14.91
C LEU A 112 2.75 -6.91 -15.29
N ILE A 113 1.71 -6.69 -14.49
CA ILE A 113 0.36 -7.23 -14.75
C ILE A 113 -0.71 -6.15 -14.95
N TYR A 114 -0.40 -4.91 -14.57
CA TYR A 114 -1.26 -3.74 -14.82
C TYR A 114 -0.41 -2.48 -14.93
N ASP A 115 -0.72 -1.62 -15.91
CA ASP A 115 -0.14 -0.28 -16.07
C ASP A 115 -1.22 0.71 -16.54
N ALA A 116 -1.68 1.56 -15.63
CA ALA A 116 -2.68 2.58 -15.89
C ALA A 116 -2.20 3.63 -16.92
N SER A 117 -0.89 3.87 -17.01
CA SER A 117 -0.33 4.89 -17.92
C SER A 117 -0.23 4.42 -19.36
N GLN A 118 -0.28 3.11 -19.59
CA GLN A 118 -0.26 2.49 -20.93
C GLN A 118 -1.59 1.78 -21.25
N GLY A 119 -2.56 1.83 -20.32
CA GLY A 119 -3.81 1.06 -20.44
C GLY A 119 -3.61 -0.45 -20.42
N TYR A 120 -2.46 -0.95 -19.97
CA TYR A 120 -2.15 -2.36 -19.96
C TYR A 120 -2.83 -3.07 -18.78
N ARG A 121 -3.49 -4.19 -19.05
CA ARG A 121 -4.04 -5.10 -18.05
C ARG A 121 -3.91 -6.53 -18.55
N LYS A 122 -3.27 -7.39 -17.76
CA LYS A 122 -3.16 -8.82 -18.10
C LYS A 122 -4.56 -9.44 -18.23
N LYS A 123 -4.74 -10.29 -19.25
CA LYS A 123 -6.02 -11.00 -19.47
C LYS A 123 -6.44 -11.73 -18.20
N GLY A 124 -7.71 -11.59 -17.81
CA GLY A 124 -8.27 -12.21 -16.61
C GLY A 124 -8.06 -11.42 -15.31
N LEU A 125 -7.20 -10.41 -15.28
CA LEU A 125 -7.00 -9.60 -14.07
C LEU A 125 -8.21 -8.70 -13.81
N LYS A 126 -8.95 -9.01 -12.76
CA LYS A 126 -10.01 -8.17 -12.20
C LYS A 126 -9.54 -7.68 -10.85
N PHE A 127 -9.69 -6.39 -10.58
CA PHE A 127 -9.42 -5.84 -9.25
C PHE A 127 -10.20 -4.56 -9.05
N ARG A 128 -10.42 -4.24 -7.78
CA ARG A 128 -10.96 -2.97 -7.31
C ARG A 128 -9.90 -2.27 -6.49
N PHE A 129 -9.61 -1.02 -6.85
CA PHE A 129 -8.71 -0.17 -6.08
C PHE A 129 -9.48 0.68 -5.09
N TYR A 130 -8.95 0.78 -3.87
CA TYR A 130 -9.48 1.56 -2.78
C TYR A 130 -8.47 2.64 -2.40
N SER A 131 -8.88 3.91 -2.56
CA SER A 131 -8.06 5.08 -2.21
C SER A 131 -8.03 5.39 -0.71
N GLY A 132 -8.80 4.66 0.11
CA GLY A 132 -8.81 4.82 1.55
C GLY A 132 -9.66 6.00 2.04
N LEU A 133 -10.65 6.44 1.28
CA LEU A 133 -11.56 7.51 1.70
C LEU A 133 -12.33 7.13 2.98
N SER A 134 -12.61 8.13 3.81
CA SER A 134 -13.41 7.96 5.04
C SER A 134 -14.85 7.49 4.76
N THR A 135 -15.39 7.80 3.59
CA THR A 135 -16.74 7.42 3.16
C THR A 135 -16.82 6.03 2.51
N GLN A 136 -15.69 5.33 2.37
CA GLN A 136 -15.65 4.03 1.73
C GLN A 136 -16.47 2.99 2.53
N GLY A 137 -17.32 2.24 1.82
CA GLY A 137 -18.10 1.14 2.36
C GLY A 137 -17.31 -0.17 2.48
N GLN A 138 -17.98 -1.23 2.91
CA GLN A 138 -17.48 -2.60 2.84
C GLN A 138 -17.25 -3.00 1.37
N ASP A 139 -16.30 -3.91 1.14
CA ASP A 139 -16.06 -4.41 -0.22
C ASP A 139 -17.11 -5.47 -0.61
N PRO A 140 -17.77 -5.36 -1.78
CA PRO A 140 -18.78 -6.34 -2.20
C PRO A 140 -18.27 -7.76 -2.38
N THR A 141 -17.01 -7.97 -2.78
CA THR A 141 -16.45 -9.32 -2.91
C THR A 141 -16.33 -9.96 -1.53
N MET A 142 -15.79 -9.24 -0.55
CA MET A 142 -15.76 -9.70 0.83
C MET A 142 -17.17 -9.94 1.39
N VAL A 143 -18.12 -9.03 1.13
CA VAL A 143 -19.51 -9.16 1.60
C VAL A 143 -20.19 -10.39 0.99
N ALA A 144 -19.90 -10.72 -0.27
CA ALA A 144 -20.43 -11.91 -0.92
C ALA A 144 -19.91 -13.20 -0.27
N GLU A 145 -18.66 -13.21 0.21
CA GLU A 145 -18.03 -14.39 0.83
C GLU A 145 -18.39 -14.56 2.32
N GLU A 146 -18.37 -13.48 3.11
CA GLU A 146 -18.49 -13.57 4.58
C GLU A 146 -19.80 -12.99 5.14
N GLY A 147 -20.55 -12.24 4.33
CA GLY A 147 -21.77 -11.54 4.74
C GLY A 147 -21.53 -10.15 5.35
N GLU A 148 -22.51 -9.27 5.21
CA GLU A 148 -22.41 -7.84 5.56
C GLU A 148 -22.09 -7.59 7.04
N SER A 149 -22.54 -8.47 7.94
CA SER A 149 -22.29 -8.35 9.38
C SER A 149 -20.85 -8.68 9.79
N ASN A 150 -20.12 -9.41 8.96
CA ASN A 150 -18.78 -9.93 9.29
C ASN A 150 -17.66 -9.14 8.61
N VAL A 151 -17.99 -8.33 7.61
CA VAL A 151 -17.00 -7.58 6.82
C VAL A 151 -16.80 -6.18 7.37
N SER A 152 -15.56 -5.78 7.58
CA SER A 152 -15.24 -4.41 7.99
C SER A 152 -15.06 -3.47 6.80
N ALA A 153 -15.40 -2.19 6.97
CA ALA A 153 -15.05 -1.15 6.00
C ALA A 153 -13.60 -0.69 6.26
N HIS A 154 -12.65 -1.15 5.43
CA HIS A 154 -11.23 -0.79 5.53
C HIS A 154 -10.97 0.62 5.00
N ARG A 155 -11.38 1.62 5.77
CA ARG A 155 -11.19 3.06 5.50
C ARG A 155 -9.79 3.50 5.88
N GLY A 156 -9.30 4.56 5.24
CA GLY A 156 -7.99 5.12 5.54
C GLY A 156 -6.81 4.32 5.00
N TYR A 157 -7.02 3.22 4.27
CA TYR A 157 -5.95 2.39 3.71
C TYR A 157 -5.98 2.33 2.19
N LEU A 158 -4.80 2.30 1.60
CA LEU A 158 -4.60 2.04 0.19
C LEU A 158 -4.57 0.53 -0.02
N ASP A 159 -5.70 -0.02 -0.44
CA ASP A 159 -5.90 -1.44 -0.60
C ASP A 159 -6.36 -1.76 -2.04
N ILE A 160 -6.16 -3.00 -2.46
CA ILE A 160 -6.86 -3.58 -3.60
C ILE A 160 -7.57 -4.86 -3.19
N VAL A 161 -8.69 -5.15 -3.84
CA VAL A 161 -9.34 -6.46 -3.80
C VAL A 161 -9.27 -7.06 -5.20
N LEU A 162 -8.70 -8.25 -5.29
CA LEU A 162 -8.56 -9.09 -6.48
C LEU A 162 -9.62 -10.18 -6.46
#